data_AF-A0A3D3R7Q8-F1
#
_entry.id   AF-A0A3D3R7Q8-F1
#
_cell.length_a   1.000
_cell.length_b   1.000
_cell.length_c   1.000
_cell.angle_alpha   90.00
_cell.angle_beta   90.00
_cell.angle_gamma   90.00
#
_symmetry.space_group_name_H-M   'P 1'
#
loop_
_entity.id
_entity.type
_entity.pdbx_description
1 polymer ?
#
loop_
_entity_poly.entity_id
_entity_poly.type
_entity_poly.pdbx_seq_one_letter_code
_entity_poly.pdbx_strand_id
1 'polypeptide(L)'
;MLLSGTQYLHAKPGERDELNCPVCGTKCDVKRNCFGPTCFAESVGGLGHLHDRFTCPHRDEDWHHYASQLIAQKHDCASRRVRELIDLDLQETLERRVVL
;
A
#
# COMPACT_ATOMS: atom_id res chain seq x y z
N MET A 1 5.97 -9.96 -1.85
CA MET A 1 4.58 -9.54 -1.62
C MET A 1 4.28 -8.50 -2.67
N LEU A 2 3.45 -8.88 -3.64
CA LEU A 2 3.24 -8.17 -4.90
C LEU A 2 2.49 -6.85 -4.64
N LEU A 3 3.10 -5.76 -5.09
CA LEU A 3 2.58 -4.40 -5.11
C LEU A 3 1.52 -4.25 -6.21
N SER A 4 0.42 -5.01 -6.11
CA SER A 4 -0.67 -4.99 -7.09
C SER A 4 -1.92 -4.34 -6.50
N GLY A 5 -2.15 -3.08 -6.83
CA GLY A 5 -3.48 -2.48 -7.06
C GLY A 5 -4.43 -2.21 -5.88
N THR A 6 -4.30 -2.86 -4.72
CA THR A 6 -5.20 -2.61 -3.59
C THR A 6 -4.47 -2.90 -2.27
N GLN A 7 -3.68 -1.94 -1.78
CA GLN A 7 -3.01 -2.08 -0.49
C GLN A 7 -4.00 -1.88 0.66
N TYR A 8 -4.79 -2.91 0.94
CA TYR A 8 -5.26 -3.12 2.30
C TYR A 8 -4.13 -3.83 3.04
N LEU A 9 -3.60 -3.19 4.06
CA LEU A 9 -2.65 -3.82 4.96
C LEU A 9 -3.48 -4.55 6.01
N HIS A 10 -3.27 -5.86 6.16
CA HIS A 10 -3.97 -6.68 7.12
C HIS A 10 -3.01 -7.06 8.24
N ALA A 11 -3.45 -6.90 9.49
CA ALA A 11 -2.74 -7.44 10.65
C ALA A 11 -3.68 -8.35 11.45
N LYS A 12 -3.11 -9.18 12.33
CA LYS A 12 -3.94 -9.92 13.28
C LYS A 12 -4.69 -8.93 14.19
N PRO A 13 -5.88 -9.32 14.70
CA PRO A 13 -6.66 -8.46 15.59
C PRO A 13 -5.81 -8.00 16.78
N GLY A 14 -5.66 -6.68 16.95
CA GLY A 14 -4.91 -6.09 18.06
C GLY A 14 -3.39 -6.23 17.99
N GLU A 15 -2.82 -6.75 16.90
CA GLU A 15 -1.36 -6.93 16.79
C GLU A 15 -0.63 -5.61 16.54
N ARG A 16 -1.27 -4.66 15.86
CA ARG A 16 -0.72 -3.33 15.58
C ARG A 16 -1.76 -2.27 15.87
N ASP A 17 -1.38 -1.24 16.62
CA ASP A 17 -2.27 -0.12 16.88
C ASP A 17 -2.28 0.91 15.76
N GLU A 18 -1.13 1.09 15.13
CA GLU A 18 -0.91 2.10 14.12
C GLU A 18 -0.03 1.52 13.00
N LEU A 19 -0.32 1.94 11.78
CA LEU A 19 0.46 1.54 10.62
C LEU A 19 0.53 2.69 9.63
N ASN A 20 1.73 2.95 9.11
CA ASN A 20 1.95 3.98 8.10
C ASN A 20 1.93 3.36 6.72
N CYS A 21 1.36 4.06 5.75
CA CYS A 21 1.32 3.62 4.37
C CYS A 21 2.77 3.48 3.83
N PRO A 22 3.12 2.34 3.21
CA PRO A 22 4.46 2.13 2.67
C PRO A 22 4.75 2.97 1.43
N VAL A 23 3.73 3.60 0.83
CA VAL A 23 3.84 4.47 -0.35
C VAL A 23 4.07 5.92 0.07
N CYS A 24 3.18 6.45 0.90
CA CYS A 24 3.19 7.88 1.24
C CYS A 24 3.74 8.22 2.63
N GLY A 25 3.86 7.24 3.52
CA GLY A 25 4.24 7.45 4.92
C GLY A 25 3.12 7.97 5.82
N THR A 26 1.96 8.34 5.27
CA THR A 26 0.79 8.82 6.04
C THR A 26 0.24 7.70 6.93
N LYS A 27 -0.26 8.06 8.12
CA LYS A 27 -0.93 7.13 9.02
C LYS A 27 -2.19 6.58 8.36
N CYS A 28 -2.34 5.25 8.36
CA CYS A 28 -3.51 4.57 7.80
C CYS A 28 -4.69 4.60 8.77
N ASP A 29 -5.90 4.67 8.20
CA ASP A 29 -7.15 4.42 8.89
C ASP A 29 -7.29 2.93 9.20
N VAL A 30 -7.56 2.60 10.46
CA VAL A 30 -7.72 1.22 10.93
C VAL A 30 -9.19 0.87 11.13
N LYS A 31 -9.61 -0.24 10.53
CA LYS A 31 -10.88 -0.90 10.82
C LYS A 31 -10.61 -2.21 11.55
N ARG A 32 -10.91 -2.23 12.85
CA ARG A 32 -10.64 -3.36 13.74
C ARG A 32 -11.64 -4.51 13.54
N ASN A 33 -11.21 -5.74 13.83
CA ASN A 33 -12.07 -6.93 13.88
C ASN A 33 -12.90 -7.15 12.61
N CYS A 34 -12.32 -6.88 11.44
CA CYS A 34 -12.93 -7.20 10.16
C CYS A 34 -12.92 -8.73 9.97
N PHE A 35 -14.08 -9.33 9.73
CA PHE A 35 -14.15 -10.72 9.28
C PHE A 35 -14.16 -10.76 7.76
N GLY A 36 -13.22 -11.50 7.18
CA GLY A 36 -13.16 -11.69 5.75
C GLY A 36 -11.85 -12.34 5.30
N PRO A 37 -11.74 -12.64 4.00
CA PRO A 37 -10.50 -13.12 3.42
C PRO A 37 -9.45 -12.01 3.41
N THR A 38 -8.19 -12.35 3.69
CA THR A 38 -7.04 -11.42 3.59
C THR A 38 -6.24 -11.61 2.31
N CYS A 39 -6.49 -12.70 1.59
CA CYS A 39 -5.88 -12.97 0.29
C CYS A 39 -6.87 -13.53 -0.74
N PHE A 40 -6.45 -13.53 -2.01
CA PHE A 40 -7.25 -14.04 -3.12
C PHE A 40 -7.63 -15.53 -2.94
N ALA A 41 -6.69 -16.36 -2.47
CA ALA A 41 -6.92 -17.78 -2.24
C ALA A 41 -8.02 -18.03 -1.19
N GLU A 42 -8.01 -17.28 -0.08
CA GLU A 42 -9.10 -17.34 0.91
C GLU A 42 -10.43 -16.87 0.35
N SER A 43 -10.41 -15.79 -0.45
CA SER A 43 -11.62 -15.22 -1.06
C SER A 43 -12.32 -16.24 -1.97
N VAL A 44 -11.56 -16.90 -2.84
CA VAL A 44 -12.09 -17.93 -3.75
C VAL A 44 -12.49 -19.19 -2.97
N GLY A 45 -11.77 -19.54 -1.91
CA GLY A 45 -12.09 -20.67 -1.05
C GLY A 45 -13.25 -20.45 -0.08
N GLY A 46 -13.85 -19.25 -0.04
CA GLY A 46 -14.88 -18.89 0.95
C GLY A 46 -14.38 -18.90 2.40
N LEU A 47 -13.06 -18.83 2.60
CA LEU A 47 -12.41 -18.80 3.90
C LEU A 47 -12.23 -17.35 4.34
N GLY A 48 -12.21 -17.13 5.65
CA GLY A 48 -11.95 -15.83 6.21
C GLY A 48 -11.64 -15.93 7.69
N HIS A 49 -10.89 -14.95 8.20
CA HIS A 49 -10.59 -14.84 9.60
C HIS A 49 -10.70 -13.39 10.05
N LEU A 50 -10.79 -13.19 11.37
CA LEU A 50 -10.74 -11.86 11.96
C LEU A 50 -9.36 -11.24 11.70
N HIS A 51 -9.37 -9.99 11.28
CA HIS A 51 -8.17 -9.21 11.03
C HIS A 51 -8.46 -7.71 11.19
N ASP A 52 -7.41 -6.94 11.43
CA ASP A 52 -7.49 -5.48 11.38
C ASP A 52 -7.09 -5.02 9.97
N ARG A 53 -7.90 -4.16 9.37
CA ARG A 53 -7.71 -3.65 8.01
C ARG A 53 -7.25 -2.20 8.06
N PHE A 54 -6.06 -1.94 7.54
CA PHE A 54 -5.46 -0.61 7.45
C PHE A 54 -5.56 -0.11 6.01
N THR A 55 -6.07 1.11 5.84
CA THR A 55 -6.27 1.75 4.54
C THR A 55 -5.63 3.12 4.55
N CYS A 56 -4.86 3.46 3.51
CA CYS A 56 -4.33 4.81 3.35
C CYS A 56 -5.48 5.80 3.04
N PRO A 57 -5.56 6.97 3.69
CA PRO A 57 -6.59 7.96 3.37
C PRO A 57 -6.49 8.50 1.94
N HIS A 58 -5.27 8.57 1.40
CA HIS A 58 -5.00 9.04 0.02
C HIS A 58 -5.12 7.93 -1.02
N ARG A 59 -5.66 6.75 -0.65
CA ARG A 59 -5.66 5.56 -1.51
C ARG A 59 -6.24 5.84 -2.91
N ASP A 60 -7.33 6.60 -2.95
CA ASP A 60 -8.10 6.88 -4.16
C ASP A 60 -7.61 8.14 -4.91
N GLU A 61 -6.50 8.73 -4.48
CA GLU A 61 -5.90 9.88 -5.16
C GLU A 61 -4.96 9.43 -6.28
N ASP A 62 -5.01 10.11 -7.43
CA ASP A 62 -4.26 9.75 -8.63
C ASP A 62 -2.74 9.73 -8.40
N TRP A 63 -2.22 10.71 -7.65
CA TRP A 63 -0.79 10.75 -7.31
C TRP A 63 -0.37 9.54 -6.46
N HIS A 64 -1.25 9.04 -5.60
CA HIS A 64 -0.98 7.90 -4.73
C HIS A 64 -0.96 6.60 -5.55
N HIS A 65 -1.89 6.47 -6.50
CA HIS A 65 -1.87 5.40 -7.50
C HIS A 65 -0.61 5.42 -8.36
N TYR A 66 -0.19 6.61 -8.81
CA TYR A 66 1.03 6.77 -9.60
C TYR A 66 2.28 6.41 -8.78
N ALA A 67 2.41 6.92 -7.55
CA ALA A 67 3.50 6.58 -6.65
C ALA A 67 3.57 5.06 -6.37
N SER A 68 2.42 4.40 -6.20
CA SER A 68 2.36 2.95 -6.03
C SER A 68 2.90 2.19 -7.25
N GLN A 69 2.62 2.68 -8.46
CA GLN A 69 3.14 2.10 -9.71
C GLN A 69 4.65 2.28 -9.83
N LEU A 70 5.18 3.45 -9.48
CA LEU A 70 6.64 3.69 -9.47
C LEU A 70 7.36 2.73 -8.53
N ILE A 71 6.82 2.47 -7.33
CA ILE A 71 7.41 1.49 -6.40
C ILE A 71 7.40 0.08 -7.00
N ALA A 72 6.30 -0.32 -7.64
CA ALA A 72 6.21 -1.63 -8.31
C ALA A 72 7.24 -1.75 -9.46
N GLN A 73 7.36 -0.72 -10.31
CA GLN A 73 8.33 -0.67 -11.40
C GLN A 73 9.77 -0.70 -10.88
N LYS A 74 10.07 0.03 -9.80
CA LYS A 74 11.38 -0.01 -9.15
C LYS A 74 11.74 -1.41 -8.68
N HIS A 75 10.77 -2.14 -8.11
CA HIS A 75 11.00 -3.50 -7.63
C HIS A 75 11.27 -4.49 -8.76
N ASP A 76 10.57 -4.34 -9.89
CA ASP A 76 10.73 -5.21 -11.06
C ASP A 76 11.97 -4.88 -11.90
N CYS A 77 12.45 -3.63 -11.83
CA CYS A 77 13.56 -3.16 -12.65
C CYS A 77 14.93 -3.73 -12.21
N ALA A 78 15.54 -4.53 -13.08
CA ALA A 78 16.89 -5.06 -12.85
C ALA A 78 17.99 -3.97 -12.91
N SER A 79 17.83 -2.95 -13.76
CA SER A 79 18.84 -1.91 -13.96
C SER A 79 18.94 -0.99 -12.75
N ARG A 80 20.12 -0.92 -12.13
CA ARG A 80 20.37 -0.04 -10.98
C ARG A 80 20.11 1.43 -11.32
N ARG A 81 20.60 1.90 -12.46
CA ARG A 81 20.49 3.33 -12.85
C ARG A 81 19.04 3.75 -13.08
N VAL A 82 18.24 2.86 -13.66
CA VAL A 82 16.83 3.12 -13.89
C VAL A 82 16.06 3.12 -12.56
N ARG A 83 16.40 2.24 -11.61
CA ARG A 83 15.83 2.30 -10.25
C ARG A 83 16.11 3.62 -9.54
N GLU A 84 17.32 4.17 -9.70
CA GLU A 84 17.68 5.48 -9.15
C GLU A 84 16.84 6.61 -9.79
N LEU A 85 16.56 6.56 -11.09
CA LEU A 85 15.65 7.52 -11.75
C LEU A 85 14.20 7.38 -11.28
N ILE A 86 13.70 6.15 -11.16
CA ILE A 86 12.35 5.89 -10.63
C ILE A 86 12.21 6.41 -9.19
N ASP A 87 13.27 6.30 -8.37
CA ASP A 87 13.29 6.87 -7.03
C ASP A 87 13.18 8.38 -7.02
N LEU A 88 13.84 9.06 -7.95
CA LEU A 88 13.74 10.52 -8.09
C LEU A 88 12.32 10.94 -8.48
N ASP A 89 11.71 10.27 -9.46
CA ASP A 89 10.31 10.52 -9.88
C ASP A 89 9.32 10.27 -8.72
N LEU A 90 9.57 9.24 -7.92
CA LEU A 90 8.77 8.94 -6.74
C LEU A 90 8.89 10.06 -5.71
N GLN A 91 10.11 10.51 -5.40
CA GLN A 91 10.33 11.62 -4.47
C GLN A 91 9.63 12.90 -4.95
N GLU A 92 9.79 13.26 -6.22
CA GLU A 92 9.13 14.44 -6.79
C GLU A 92 7.60 14.36 -6.69
N THR A 93 7.03 13.17 -6.93
CA THR A 93 5.58 12.93 -6.77
C THR A 93 5.13 13.12 -5.33
N LEU A 94 5.90 12.60 -4.36
CA LEU A 94 5.58 12.69 -2.93
C LEU A 94 5.79 14.10 -2.37
N GLU A 95 6.67 14.91 -2.96
CA GLU A 95 6.89 16.31 -2.57
C GLU A 95 5.81 17.23 -3.15
N ARG A 96 5.43 17.05 -4.42
CA ARG A 96 4.43 17.90 -5.08
C ARG A 96 3.05 17.85 -4.44
N ARG A 97 2.67 16.72 -3.83
CA ARG A 97 1.38 16.59 -3.12
C ARG A 97 1.26 17.51 -1.90
N VAL A 98 2.37 17.99 -1.32
CA VAL A 98 2.37 18.86 -0.12
C VAL A 98 2.00 20.30 -0.49
N VAL A 99 1.99 20.64 -1.78
CA VAL A 99 1.79 22.00 -2.30
C VAL A 99 0.34 22.26 -2.76
N LEU A 100 -0.56 21.28 -2.62
CA LEU A 100 -2.01 21.41 -2.88
C LEU A 100 -2.81 21.24 -1.60
#